data_AF-A0A4Q7PQR9-F1
#
_entry.id   AF-A0A4Q7PQR9-F1
#
_cell.length_a   1.000
_cell.length_b   1.000
_cell.length_c   1.000
_cell.angle_alpha   90.00
_cell.angle_beta   90.00
_cell.angle_gamma   90.00
#
_symmetry.space_group_name_H-M   'P 1'
#
loop_
_entity.id
_entity.type
_entity.pdbx_description
1 polymer ?
#
loop_
_entity_poly.entity_id
_entity_poly.type
_entity_poly.pdbx_seq_one_letter_code
_entity_poly.pdbx_strand_id
1 'polypeptide(L)'
;MNRRTLRTCSRCGKVFQGDIDSIMCPECAKESRQKSTIRDRICIDCGRSFPGGPRARRCPECRASRKKEMDRLRRQSGGPKRKLGSVDICQRCGKEYTVESGRQKYCPGCQRDAALEWQRGRKAAYNKRPEVEQKRKERRKKRMKACVYCLRPFWSSAATNLCSDYCRTEAERISQCRADEKRGQGRNLQKLLDRREEYRERIKSEMLQ
;
A
#
# COMPACT_ATOMS: atom_id res chain seq x y z
N MET A 1 9.77 -8.35 -14.54
CA MET A 1 8.69 -8.98 -13.73
C MET A 1 9.07 -8.94 -12.26
N ASN A 2 8.35 -8.20 -11.41
CA ASN A 2 8.61 -8.19 -9.97
C ASN A 2 8.32 -9.59 -9.39
N ARG A 3 9.38 -10.34 -9.03
CA ARG A 3 9.27 -11.63 -8.35
C ARG A 3 8.77 -11.39 -6.92
N ARG A 4 7.45 -11.28 -6.75
CA ARG A 4 6.81 -11.06 -5.44
C ARG A 4 6.94 -12.31 -4.58
N THR A 5 7.37 -12.15 -3.33
CA THR A 5 7.49 -13.24 -2.35
C THR A 5 6.11 -13.79 -1.98
N LEU A 6 6.01 -15.11 -1.86
CA LEU A 6 4.82 -15.78 -1.30
C LEU A 6 4.75 -15.56 0.22
N ARG A 7 3.58 -15.17 0.68
CA ARG A 7 3.29 -14.78 2.07
C ARG A 7 2.03 -15.44 2.57
N THR A 8 1.97 -15.65 3.87
CA THR A 8 0.79 -16.21 4.53
C THR A 8 -0.02 -15.07 5.14
N CYS A 9 -1.30 -15.02 4.83
CA CYS A 9 -2.21 -14.02 5.39
C CYS A 9 -2.39 -14.24 6.90
N SER A 10 -2.14 -13.23 7.73
CA SER A 10 -2.32 -13.33 9.18
C SER A 10 -3.77 -13.52 9.65
N ARG A 11 -4.75 -13.27 8.78
CA ARG A 11 -6.19 -13.34 9.12
C ARG A 11 -6.86 -14.62 8.65
N CYS A 12 -6.50 -15.11 7.47
CA CYS A 12 -7.15 -16.29 6.86
C CYS A 12 -6.20 -17.43 6.51
N GLY A 13 -4.89 -17.29 6.78
CA GLY A 13 -3.89 -18.33 6.49
C GLY A 13 -3.58 -18.54 5.00
N LYS A 14 -4.35 -17.98 4.07
CA LYS A 14 -4.13 -18.16 2.63
C LYS A 14 -2.76 -17.64 2.19
N VAL A 15 -2.11 -18.39 1.30
CA VAL A 15 -0.86 -17.99 0.65
C VAL A 15 -1.16 -17.01 -0.50
N PHE A 16 -0.43 -15.90 -0.56
CA PHE A 16 -0.61 -14.87 -1.59
C PHE A 16 0.73 -14.22 -1.97
N GLN A 17 0.79 -13.62 -3.16
CA GLN A 17 1.94 -12.80 -3.58
C GLN A 17 1.80 -11.40 -2.99
N GLY A 18 2.76 -11.00 -2.16
CA GLY A 18 2.72 -9.70 -1.48
C GLY A 18 4.06 -8.97 -1.46
N ASP A 19 4.00 -7.67 -1.18
CA ASP A 19 5.17 -6.82 -1.01
C ASP A 19 5.83 -7.07 0.36
N ILE A 20 7.00 -6.48 0.59
CA ILE A 20 7.83 -6.68 1.79
C ILE A 20 7.05 -6.46 3.10
N ASP A 21 6.13 -5.50 3.09
CA ASP A 21 5.34 -5.07 4.25
C ASP A 21 3.90 -5.61 4.24
N SER A 22 3.54 -6.50 3.31
CA SER A 22 2.22 -7.13 3.27
C SER A 22 2.09 -8.22 4.35
N ILE A 23 1.03 -8.12 5.17
CA ILE A 23 0.71 -9.07 6.26
C ILE A 23 -0.60 -9.83 5.96
N MET A 24 -1.51 -9.21 5.23
CA MET A 24 -2.82 -9.77 4.87
C MET A 24 -2.96 -9.86 3.35
N CYS A 25 -3.75 -10.84 2.88
CA CYS A 25 -4.13 -10.94 1.48
C CYS A 25 -4.98 -9.73 1.04
N PRO A 26 -5.11 -9.47 -0.27
CA PRO A 26 -5.84 -8.31 -0.80
C PRO A 26 -7.27 -8.17 -0.26
N GLU A 27 -8.02 -9.28 -0.18
CA GLU A 27 -9.40 -9.31 0.33
C GLU A 27 -9.47 -8.94 1.81
N CYS A 28 -8.73 -9.65 2.66
CA CYS A 28 -8.70 -9.36 4.10
C CYS A 28 -8.20 -7.94 4.40
N ALA A 29 -7.25 -7.43 3.62
CA ALA A 29 -6.77 -6.07 3.74
C ALA A 29 -7.83 -5.03 3.31
N LYS A 30 -8.61 -5.31 2.26
CA LYS A 30 -9.72 -4.46 1.80
C LYS A 30 -10.80 -4.36 2.87
N GLU A 31 -11.23 -5.49 3.42
CA GLU A 31 -12.21 -5.52 4.51
C GLU A 31 -11.71 -4.76 5.75
N SER A 32 -10.46 -4.98 6.16
CA SER A 32 -9.87 -4.30 7.31
C SER A 32 -9.82 -2.78 7.10
N ARG A 33 -9.49 -2.32 5.88
CA ARG A 33 -9.52 -0.90 5.53
C ARG A 33 -10.93 -0.33 5.58
N GLN A 34 -11.92 -1.04 5.05
CA GLN A 34 -13.33 -0.59 5.08
C GLN A 34 -13.80 -0.41 6.53
N LYS A 35 -13.61 -1.43 7.38
CA LYS A 35 -13.98 -1.37 8.81
C LYS A 35 -13.25 -0.27 9.57
N SER A 36 -11.98 -0.02 9.25
CA SER A 36 -11.16 0.96 9.98
C SER A 36 -11.30 2.41 9.51
N THR A 37 -11.95 2.65 8.37
CA THR A 37 -12.05 3.99 7.76
C THR A 37 -13.02 4.88 8.52
N ILE A 38 -14.18 4.36 8.91
CA ILE A 38 -15.17 5.08 9.72
C ILE A 38 -14.95 4.68 11.18
N ARG A 39 -14.72 5.67 12.04
CA ARG A 39 -14.58 5.48 13.49
C ARG A 39 -15.32 6.59 14.20
N ASP A 40 -15.71 6.34 15.44
CA ASP A 40 -16.27 7.38 16.28
C ASP A 40 -15.22 8.44 16.62
N ARG A 41 -15.62 9.69 16.45
CA ARG A 41 -14.79 10.87 16.65
C ARG A 41 -15.55 11.91 17.42
N ILE A 42 -14.82 12.70 18.19
CA ILE A 42 -15.38 13.79 18.98
C ILE A 42 -15.34 15.07 18.14
N CYS A 43 -16.48 15.76 18.05
CA CYS A 43 -16.58 17.05 17.39
C CYS A 43 -15.81 18.13 18.17
N ILE A 44 -14.95 18.90 17.50
CA ILE A 44 -14.17 19.96 18.15
C ILE A 44 -15.06 21.12 18.63
N ASP A 45 -16.18 21.39 17.96
CA ASP A 45 -17.01 22.55 18.30
C ASP A 45 -18.08 22.22 19.36
N CYS A 46 -18.64 21.00 19.35
CA CYS A 46 -19.77 20.63 20.24
C CYS A 46 -19.52 19.41 21.13
N GLY A 47 -18.37 18.75 21.05
CA GLY A 47 -18.01 17.61 21.90
C GLY A 47 -18.77 16.29 21.65
N ARG A 48 -19.78 16.27 20.77
CA ARG A 48 -20.55 15.05 20.47
C ARG A 48 -19.71 13.99 19.73
N SER A 49 -19.94 12.73 20.08
CA SER A 49 -19.45 11.56 19.33
C SER A 49 -20.19 11.43 17.99
N PHE A 50 -19.47 11.20 16.90
CA PHE A 50 -20.07 10.93 15.60
C PHE A 50 -19.18 10.00 14.74
N PRO A 51 -19.78 9.18 13.86
CA PRO A 51 -19.02 8.35 12.93
C PRO A 51 -18.36 9.22 11.85
N GLY A 52 -17.03 9.15 11.76
CA GLY A 52 -16.26 10.02 10.87
C GLY A 52 -15.04 9.35 10.25
N GLY A 53 -14.76 9.73 8.99
CA GLY A 53 -13.53 9.35 8.30
C GLY A 53 -12.26 9.89 8.99
N PRO A 54 -11.04 9.49 8.57
CA PRO A 54 -9.80 9.75 9.30
C PRO A 54 -9.45 11.24 9.52
N ARG A 55 -10.01 12.13 8.69
CA ARG A 55 -9.79 13.59 8.76
C ARG A 55 -11.03 14.37 9.23
N ALA A 56 -12.13 13.69 9.58
CA ALA A 56 -13.31 14.36 10.06
C ALA A 56 -13.04 14.96 11.46
N ARG A 57 -13.22 16.28 11.58
CA ARG A 57 -13.01 17.03 12.84
C ARG A 57 -14.31 17.57 13.46
N ARG A 58 -15.39 17.60 12.67
CA ARG A 58 -16.67 18.19 13.02
C ARG A 58 -17.80 17.26 12.59
N CYS A 59 -18.85 17.21 13.42
CA CYS A 59 -20.11 16.54 13.09
C CYS A 59 -20.79 17.20 11.87
N PRO A 60 -21.77 16.53 11.25
CA PRO A 60 -22.46 17.05 10.07
C PRO A 60 -23.08 18.44 10.27
N GLU A 61 -23.69 18.68 11.43
CA GLU A 61 -24.33 19.95 11.79
C GLU A 61 -23.33 21.09 11.92
N CYS A 62 -22.32 20.96 12.79
CA CYS A 62 -21.28 21.97 12.97
C CYS A 62 -20.50 22.24 11.67
N ARG A 63 -20.32 21.21 10.82
CA ARG A 63 -19.73 21.39 9.49
C ARG A 63 -20.59 22.24 8.57
N ALA A 64 -21.91 22.04 8.58
CA ALA A 64 -22.84 22.84 7.79
C ALA A 64 -22.84 24.30 8.24
N SER A 65 -22.90 24.54 9.55
CA SER A 65 -22.83 25.89 10.14
C SER A 65 -21.53 26.59 9.78
N ARG A 66 -20.39 25.91 9.96
CA ARG A 66 -19.08 26.48 9.60
C ARG A 66 -18.97 26.76 8.10
N LYS A 67 -19.52 25.90 7.24
CA LYS A 67 -19.52 26.13 5.79
C LYS A 67 -20.29 27.40 5.44
N LYS A 68 -21.49 27.60 6.00
CA LYS A 68 -22.30 28.81 5.81
C LYS A 68 -21.53 30.07 6.25
N GLU A 69 -20.88 30.02 7.40
CA GLU A 69 -20.06 31.11 7.91
C GLU A 69 -18.89 31.44 6.96
N MET A 70 -18.14 30.43 6.50
CA MET A 70 -17.02 30.63 5.57
C MET A 70 -17.47 31.15 4.20
N ASP A 71 -18.65 30.73 3.73
CA ASP A 71 -19.23 31.24 2.50
C ASP A 71 -19.66 32.71 2.67
N ARG A 72 -20.23 33.08 3.82
CA ARG A 72 -20.55 34.49 4.16
C ARG A 72 -19.29 35.35 4.17
N LEU A 73 -18.23 34.93 4.88
CA LEU A 73 -16.97 35.67 4.94
C LEU A 73 -16.35 35.86 3.54
N ARG A 74 -16.43 34.84 2.68
CA ARG A 74 -15.92 34.92 1.30
C ARG A 74 -16.68 35.92 0.42
N ARG A 75 -17.99 36.04 0.62
CA ARG A 75 -18.81 37.06 -0.06
C ARG A 75 -18.46 38.45 0.44
N GLN A 76 -18.30 38.61 1.76
CA GLN A 76 -17.90 39.88 2.38
C GLN A 76 -16.50 40.33 1.96
N SER A 77 -15.57 39.39 1.74
CA SER A 77 -14.20 39.71 1.32
C SER A 77 -14.07 40.12 -0.17
N GLY A 78 -15.18 40.36 -0.88
CA GLY A 78 -15.16 40.82 -2.27
C GLY A 78 -14.81 39.75 -3.31
N GLY A 79 -14.90 38.45 -2.95
CA GLY A 79 -14.62 37.35 -3.87
C GLY A 79 -13.12 37.05 -4.08
N PRO A 80 -12.77 36.28 -5.13
CA PRO A 80 -11.38 35.94 -5.41
C PRO A 80 -10.58 37.18 -5.80
N LYS A 81 -9.42 37.40 -5.15
CA LYS A 81 -8.50 38.50 -5.49
C LYS A 81 -8.01 38.45 -6.95
N ARG A 82 -8.05 37.27 -7.58
CA ARG A 82 -7.64 37.05 -8.98
C ARG A 82 -8.89 36.76 -9.82
N LYS A 83 -9.07 37.50 -10.91
CA LYS A 83 -10.16 37.28 -11.86
C LYS A 83 -9.86 36.02 -12.68
N LEU A 84 -10.86 35.17 -12.88
CA LEU A 84 -10.74 34.03 -13.80
C LEU A 84 -10.65 34.56 -15.23
N GLY A 85 -9.80 33.96 -16.06
CA GLY A 85 -9.54 34.39 -17.43
C GLY A 85 -8.48 35.50 -17.58
N SER A 86 -7.95 36.06 -16.48
CA SER A 86 -6.82 37.00 -16.58
C SER A 86 -5.51 36.27 -16.93
N VAL A 87 -4.52 37.02 -17.42
CA VAL A 87 -3.15 36.50 -17.62
C VAL A 87 -2.35 36.66 -16.32
N ASP A 88 -1.60 35.61 -15.93
CA ASP A 88 -0.66 35.62 -14.81
C ASP A 88 0.65 34.93 -15.22
N ILE A 89 1.71 35.08 -14.44
CA ILE A 89 3.07 34.62 -14.75
C ILE A 89 3.38 33.34 -13.96
N CYS A 90 3.85 32.29 -14.65
CA CYS A 90 4.16 31.01 -14.03
C CYS A 90 5.38 31.12 -13.11
N GLN A 91 5.22 30.78 -11.82
CA GLN A 91 6.31 30.85 -10.83
C GLN A 91 7.48 29.86 -11.08
N ARG A 92 7.32 28.91 -12.02
CA ARG A 92 8.33 27.90 -12.33
C ARG A 92 9.12 28.20 -13.61
N CYS A 93 8.44 28.64 -14.67
CA CYS A 93 9.06 28.85 -15.98
C CYS A 93 8.99 30.29 -16.48
N GLY A 94 8.33 31.20 -15.76
CA GLY A 94 8.19 32.61 -16.14
C GLY A 94 7.24 32.88 -17.31
N LYS A 95 6.65 31.85 -17.93
CA LYS A 95 5.70 32.04 -19.04
C LYS A 95 4.35 32.54 -18.54
N GLU A 96 3.72 33.39 -19.33
CA GLU A 96 2.34 33.83 -19.15
C GLU A 96 1.36 32.66 -19.33
N TYR A 97 0.27 32.69 -18.58
CA TYR A 97 -0.82 31.72 -18.68
C TYR A 97 -2.16 32.33 -18.28
N THR A 98 -3.25 31.79 -18.84
CA THR A 98 -4.61 32.16 -18.46
C THR A 98 -5.00 31.50 -17.14
N VAL A 99 -5.49 32.30 -16.19
CA VAL A 99 -5.89 31.85 -14.86
C VAL A 99 -7.24 31.14 -14.91
N GLU A 100 -7.23 29.83 -14.72
CA GLU A 100 -8.44 28.99 -14.63
C GLU A 100 -8.89 28.79 -13.18
N SER A 101 -7.99 29.01 -12.21
CA SER A 101 -8.27 28.84 -10.79
C SER A 101 -7.60 29.93 -9.95
N GLY A 102 -8.33 30.47 -8.97
CA GLY A 102 -7.80 31.51 -8.07
C GLY A 102 -6.59 31.08 -7.22
N ARG A 103 -6.28 29.78 -7.14
CA ARG A 103 -5.09 29.23 -6.45
C ARG A 103 -4.00 28.74 -7.41
N GLN A 104 -4.18 28.93 -8.72
CA GLN A 104 -3.20 28.54 -9.72
C GLN A 104 -1.92 29.35 -9.54
N LYS A 105 -0.78 28.67 -9.54
CA LYS A 105 0.56 29.27 -9.41
C LYS A 105 1.45 28.98 -10.62
N TYR A 106 1.06 27.99 -11.41
CA TYR A 106 1.85 27.41 -12.48
C TYR A 106 0.98 27.29 -13.73
N CYS A 107 1.60 27.43 -14.90
CA CYS A 107 0.95 27.15 -16.17
C CYS A 107 0.59 25.65 -16.30
N PRO A 108 -0.34 25.28 -17.21
CA PRO A 108 -0.78 23.89 -17.39
C PRO A 108 0.37 22.90 -17.63
N GLY A 109 1.42 23.31 -18.37
CA GLY A 109 2.60 22.49 -18.62
C GLY A 109 3.45 22.21 -17.38
N CYS A 110 3.50 23.13 -16.41
CA CYS A 110 4.31 23.00 -15.20
C CYS A 110 3.54 22.47 -13.98
N GLN A 111 2.21 22.48 -14.03
CA GLN A 111 1.35 22.13 -12.89
C GLN A 111 1.59 20.71 -12.38
N ARG A 112 1.72 19.74 -13.29
CA ARG A 112 1.94 18.33 -12.94
C ARG A 112 3.26 18.13 -12.21
N ASP A 113 4.34 18.71 -12.72
CA ASP A 113 5.68 18.54 -12.15
C ASP A 113 5.78 19.18 -10.77
N ALA A 114 5.24 20.39 -10.61
CA ALA A 114 5.21 21.06 -9.32
C ALA A 114 4.38 20.29 -8.28
N ALA A 115 3.26 19.69 -8.68
CA ALA A 115 2.44 18.85 -7.81
C ALA A 115 3.20 17.57 -7.39
N LEU A 116 3.89 16.92 -8.34
CA LEU A 116 4.71 15.73 -8.08
C LEU A 116 5.89 16.04 -7.15
N GLU A 117 6.55 17.17 -7.35
CA GLU A 117 7.66 17.63 -6.52
C GLU A 117 7.21 17.87 -5.08
N TRP A 118 6.11 18.60 -4.89
CA TRP A 118 5.52 18.82 -3.57
C TRP A 118 5.12 17.48 -2.90
N GLN A 119 4.52 16.56 -3.67
CA GLN A 119 4.13 15.24 -3.16
C GLN A 119 5.35 14.41 -2.74
N ARG A 120 6.42 14.42 -3.53
CA ARG A 120 7.69 13.74 -3.23
C ARG A 120 8.32 14.30 -1.96
N GLY A 121 8.43 15.62 -1.85
CA GLY A 121 8.98 16.29 -0.66
C GLY A 121 8.20 15.94 0.60
N ARG A 122 6.87 16.02 0.54
CA ARG A 122 6.00 15.65 1.66
C ARG A 122 6.13 14.18 2.06
N LYS A 123 6.21 13.27 1.09
CA LYS A 123 6.36 11.83 1.34
C LYS A 123 7.74 11.50 1.92
N ALA A 124 8.79 12.16 1.43
CA ALA A 124 10.15 12.02 1.95
C ALA A 124 10.22 12.49 3.42
N ALA A 125 9.70 13.67 3.72
CA ALA A 125 9.63 14.20 5.09
C ALA A 125 8.85 13.29 6.04
N TYR A 126 7.72 12.73 5.58
CA TYR A 126 6.96 11.75 6.36
C TYR A 126 7.76 10.47 6.63
N ASN A 127 8.43 9.92 5.61
CA ASN A 127 9.20 8.69 5.73
C ASN A 127 10.44 8.82 6.64
N LYS A 128 11.00 10.04 6.78
CA LYS A 128 12.13 10.32 7.68
C LYS A 128 11.75 10.32 9.17
N ARG A 129 10.45 10.35 9.51
CA ARG A 129 10.00 10.35 10.90
C ARG A 129 10.33 9.01 11.58
N PRO A 130 10.93 8.98 12.78
CA PRO A 130 11.35 7.75 13.45
C PRO A 130 10.16 6.82 13.74
N GLU A 131 9.01 7.38 14.12
CA GLU A 131 7.77 6.62 14.36
C GLU A 131 7.34 5.78 13.14
N VAL A 132 7.59 6.28 11.92
CA VAL A 132 7.20 5.58 10.69
C VAL A 132 8.07 4.36 10.47
N GLU A 133 9.36 4.47 10.77
CA GLU A 133 10.31 3.36 10.71
C GLU A 133 10.01 2.31 11.79
N GLN A 134 9.78 2.74 13.04
CA GLN A 134 9.41 1.85 14.14
C GLN A 134 8.16 1.01 13.79
N LYS A 135 7.09 1.67 13.32
CA LYS A 135 5.87 0.99 12.84
C LYS A 135 6.12 0.04 11.67
N ARG A 136 7.12 0.30 10.81
CA ARG A 136 7.51 -0.65 9.75
C ARG A 136 8.24 -1.86 10.33
N LYS A 137 9.19 -1.66 11.27
CA LYS A 137 9.90 -2.74 11.94
C LYS A 137 8.93 -3.68 12.67
N GLU A 138 7.99 -3.13 13.43
CA GLU A 138 6.94 -3.90 14.12
C GLU A 138 6.09 -4.73 13.16
N ARG A 139 5.64 -4.13 12.05
CA ARG A 139 4.90 -4.84 11.00
C ARG A 139 5.71 -5.98 10.38
N ARG A 140 7.00 -5.75 10.16
CA ARG A 140 7.92 -6.76 9.60
C ARG A 140 8.19 -7.92 10.55
N LYS A 141 8.13 -7.71 11.87
CA LYS A 141 8.21 -8.80 12.86
C LYS A 141 7.02 -9.75 12.74
N LYS A 142 5.82 -9.23 12.45
CA LYS A 142 4.57 -10.00 12.35
C LYS A 142 4.35 -10.70 11.00
N ARG A 143 5.20 -10.48 10.00
CA ARG A 143 5.01 -11.04 8.66
C ARG A 143 5.40 -12.52 8.65
N MET A 144 4.60 -13.35 7.97
CA MET A 144 4.96 -14.73 7.69
C MET A 144 5.14 -14.91 6.18
N LYS A 145 6.27 -15.51 5.80
CA LYS A 145 6.49 -15.99 4.43
C LYS A 145 5.87 -17.38 4.28
N ALA A 146 5.50 -17.72 3.06
CA ALA A 146 5.14 -19.09 2.72
C ALA A 146 6.29 -19.72 1.93
N CYS A 147 6.70 -20.93 2.31
CA CYS A 147 7.74 -21.66 1.60
C CYS A 147 7.31 -21.93 0.15
N VAL A 148 8.14 -21.60 -0.83
CA VAL A 148 7.81 -21.83 -2.26
C VAL A 148 7.68 -23.33 -2.57
N TYR A 149 8.44 -24.16 -1.86
CA TYR A 149 8.38 -25.61 -2.03
C TYR A 149 7.16 -26.21 -1.31
N CYS A 150 7.07 -26.08 0.01
CA CYS A 150 6.07 -26.79 0.82
C CYS A 150 4.89 -25.95 1.34
N LEU A 151 4.85 -24.65 1.05
CA LEU A 151 3.81 -23.70 1.49
C LEU A 151 3.70 -23.48 3.01
N ARG A 152 4.52 -24.15 3.83
CA ARG A 152 4.58 -23.93 5.28
C ARG A 152 4.85 -22.45 5.61
N PRO A 153 4.09 -21.84 6.54
CA PRO A 153 4.37 -20.50 7.03
C PRO A 153 5.66 -20.50 7.85
N PHE A 154 6.53 -19.52 7.60
CA PHE A 154 7.75 -19.34 8.38
C PHE A 154 8.15 -17.87 8.41
N TRP A 155 8.84 -17.47 9.48
CA TRP A 155 9.44 -16.14 9.58
C TRP A 155 10.90 -16.19 9.12
N SER A 156 11.33 -15.17 8.38
CA SER A 156 12.74 -14.97 8.06
C SER A 156 13.04 -13.49 7.78
N SER A 157 14.17 -13.03 8.31
CA SER A 157 14.77 -11.73 7.98
C SER A 157 15.50 -11.75 6.63
N ALA A 158 16.09 -12.89 6.27
CA ALA A 158 16.85 -13.08 5.03
C ALA A 158 15.96 -13.04 3.78
N ALA A 159 16.56 -12.89 2.60
CA ALA A 159 15.84 -12.88 1.32
C ALA A 159 15.34 -14.27 0.87
N THR A 160 15.55 -15.33 1.67
CA THR A 160 15.09 -16.70 1.35
C THR A 160 13.57 -16.80 1.28
N ASN A 161 13.08 -17.61 0.34
CA ASN A 161 11.66 -17.98 0.19
C ASN A 161 11.40 -19.45 0.52
N LEU A 162 12.37 -20.12 1.16
CA LEU A 162 12.33 -21.54 1.52
C LEU A 162 12.54 -21.69 3.02
N CYS A 163 11.83 -22.63 3.65
CA CYS A 163 11.79 -22.78 5.10
C CYS A 163 12.89 -23.69 5.68
N SER A 164 13.48 -24.57 4.86
CA SER A 164 14.48 -25.55 5.31
C SER A 164 15.45 -25.88 4.18
N ASP A 165 16.60 -26.48 4.53
CA ASP A 165 17.59 -26.92 3.55
C ASP A 165 17.05 -28.04 2.66
N TYR A 166 16.21 -28.93 3.19
CA TYR A 166 15.48 -29.91 2.39
C TYR A 166 14.66 -29.23 1.28
N CYS A 167 13.83 -28.24 1.64
CA CYS A 167 13.02 -27.51 0.67
C CYS A 167 13.89 -26.76 -0.35
N ARG A 168 15.07 -26.29 0.06
CA ARG A 168 16.02 -25.60 -0.81
C ARG A 168 16.58 -26.55 -1.87
N THR A 169 17.12 -27.68 -1.45
CA THR A 169 17.70 -28.68 -2.35
C THR A 169 16.67 -29.21 -3.34
N GLU A 170 15.46 -29.55 -2.89
CA GLU A 170 14.43 -30.08 -3.80
C GLU A 170 13.87 -29.00 -4.75
N ALA A 171 13.73 -27.75 -4.29
CA ALA A 171 13.35 -26.64 -5.17
C ALA A 171 14.42 -26.34 -6.24
N GLU A 172 15.70 -26.46 -5.87
CA GLU A 172 16.83 -26.31 -6.79
C GLU A 172 16.84 -27.41 -7.83
N ARG A 173 16.61 -28.68 -7.45
CA ARG A 173 16.45 -29.80 -8.40
C ARG A 173 15.35 -29.54 -9.42
N ILE A 174 14.19 -29.05 -8.98
CA ILE A 174 13.09 -28.68 -9.89
C ILE A 174 13.51 -27.55 -10.82
N SER A 175 14.18 -26.52 -10.30
CA SER A 175 14.66 -25.38 -11.10
C SER A 175 15.68 -25.81 -12.14
N GLN A 176 16.61 -26.68 -11.77
CA GLN A 176 17.62 -27.24 -12.66
C GLN A 176 16.94 -28.10 -13.73
N CYS A 177 16.03 -29.00 -13.35
CA CYS A 177 15.25 -29.81 -14.29
C CYS A 177 14.55 -28.95 -15.37
N ARG A 178 13.88 -27.87 -14.96
CA ARG A 178 13.25 -26.91 -15.89
C ARG A 178 14.26 -26.19 -16.80
N ALA A 179 15.46 -25.90 -16.31
CA ALA A 179 16.50 -25.28 -17.12
C ALA A 179 17.05 -26.26 -18.17
N ASP A 180 17.17 -27.53 -17.80
CA ASP A 180 17.65 -28.60 -18.67
C ASP A 180 16.62 -28.99 -19.74
N GLU A 181 15.33 -29.04 -19.42
CA GLU A 181 14.26 -29.15 -20.42
C GLU A 181 14.34 -28.04 -21.47
N LYS A 182 14.58 -26.79 -21.06
CA LYS A 182 14.79 -25.66 -21.98
C LYS A 182 16.05 -25.78 -22.83
N ARG A 183 17.05 -26.52 -22.37
CA ARG A 183 18.27 -26.84 -23.13
C ARG A 183 18.08 -28.08 -24.01
N GLY A 184 16.90 -28.71 -24.01
CA GLY A 184 16.59 -29.91 -24.79
C GLY A 184 17.01 -31.22 -24.13
N GLN A 185 17.39 -31.23 -22.85
CA GLN A 185 17.68 -32.47 -22.13
C GLN A 185 16.38 -33.11 -21.63
N GLY A 186 16.19 -34.39 -21.93
CA GLY A 186 15.07 -35.18 -21.39
C GLY A 186 15.26 -35.45 -19.90
N ARG A 187 14.42 -34.83 -19.07
CA ARG A 187 14.36 -35.12 -17.63
C ARG A 187 12.91 -35.33 -17.19
N ASN A 188 12.73 -36.15 -16.17
CA ASN A 188 11.40 -36.39 -15.61
C ASN A 188 11.05 -35.31 -14.57
N LEU A 189 10.62 -34.13 -15.04
CA LEU A 189 10.14 -33.04 -14.18
C LEU A 189 8.89 -33.46 -13.40
N GLN A 190 7.99 -34.22 -14.02
CA GLN A 190 6.73 -34.62 -13.42
C GLN A 190 6.94 -35.36 -12.10
N LYS A 191 7.85 -36.34 -12.08
CA LYS A 191 8.21 -37.09 -10.86
C LYS A 191 8.66 -36.19 -9.70
N LEU A 192 9.37 -35.09 -9.99
CA LEU A 192 9.79 -34.13 -8.96
C LEU A 192 8.62 -33.26 -8.48
N LEU A 193 7.66 -32.96 -9.35
CA LEU A 193 6.45 -32.21 -9.00
C LEU A 193 5.52 -33.06 -8.14
N ASP A 194 5.33 -34.34 -8.49
CA ASP A 194 4.51 -35.30 -7.73
C ASP A 194 5.06 -35.47 -6.31
N ARG A 195 6.38 -35.71 -6.18
CA ARG A 195 7.06 -35.79 -4.88
C ARG A 195 6.89 -34.52 -4.03
N ARG A 196 6.85 -33.35 -4.67
CA ARG A 196 6.60 -32.08 -3.98
C ARG A 196 5.16 -32.00 -3.48
N GLU A 197 4.20 -32.50 -4.24
CA GLU A 197 2.79 -32.51 -3.86
C GLU A 197 2.52 -33.49 -2.73
N GLU A 198 3.09 -34.69 -2.77
CA GLU A 198 3.09 -35.64 -1.65
C GLU A 198 3.65 -35.00 -0.37
N TYR A 199 4.79 -34.30 -0.47
CA TYR A 199 5.37 -33.60 0.67
C TYR A 199 4.45 -32.48 1.19
N ARG A 200 3.76 -31.75 0.30
CA ARG A 200 2.81 -30.69 0.70
C ARG A 200 1.62 -31.27 1.45
N GLU A 201 1.05 -32.37 0.99
CA GLU A 201 -0.08 -33.01 1.68
C GLU A 201 0.35 -33.54 3.05
N ARG A 202 1.54 -34.11 3.18
CA ARG A 202 2.08 -34.52 4.49
C ARG A 202 2.26 -33.34 5.46
N ILE A 203 2.83 -32.23 4.99
CA ILE A 203 2.97 -31.02 5.83
C ILE A 203 1.60 -30.45 6.19
N LYS A 204 0.64 -30.49 5.28
CA LYS A 204 -0.72 -30.01 5.52
C LYS A 204 -1.43 -30.87 6.57
N SER A 205 -1.26 -32.19 6.56
CA SER A 205 -1.79 -33.06 7.62
C SER A 205 -1.11 -32.81 8.97
N GLU A 206 0.21 -32.61 9.00
CA GLU A 206 0.95 -32.25 10.23
C GLU A 206 0.50 -30.91 10.84
N MET A 207 0.00 -29.98 10.02
CA MET A 207 -0.48 -28.67 10.49
C MET A 207 -1.94 -28.67 10.98
N LEU A 208 -2.70 -29.74 10.71
CA LEU A 208 -4.11 -29.88 11.11
C LEU A 208 -4.27 -30.68 12.42
N GLN A 209 -3.23 -31.39 12.85
CA GLN A 209 -3.12 -32.04 14.15
C GLN A 209 -2.66 -31.03 15.22
#